data_AF-A0A3S4T5B1-F1
#
_entry.id   AF-A0A3S4T5B1-F1
#
_cell.length_a   1.000
_cell.length_b   1.000
_cell.length_c   1.000
_cell.angle_alpha   90.00
_cell.angle_beta   90.00
_cell.angle_gamma   90.00
#
_symmetry.space_group_name_H-M   'P 1'
#
loop_
_entity.id
_entity.type
_entity.pdbx_description
1 polymer ?
#
loop_
_entity_poly.entity_id
_entity_poly.type
_entity_poly.pdbx_seq_one_letter_code
_entity_poly.pdbx_strand_id
1 'polypeptide(L)'
;MTSYPQVLENVRMSSKITPEQIQGFPEALQAAEEQLGKRGRILVRPSGTEPLIRVMAEGEDEKEISAIALELCDVIRRADRV
;
A
#
# COMPACT_ATOMS: atom_id res chain seq x y z
N MET A 1 8.39 21.55 -11.21
CA MET A 1 8.07 20.16 -10.84
C MET A 1 7.62 20.22 -9.39
N THR A 2 6.35 19.98 -9.10
CA THR A 2 5.85 20.03 -7.71
C THR A 2 6.22 18.72 -7.04
N SER A 3 6.92 18.80 -5.91
CA SER A 3 7.18 17.63 -5.07
C SER A 3 6.03 17.48 -4.09
N TYR A 4 5.47 16.29 -4.00
CA TYR A 4 4.49 15.94 -2.96
C TYR A 4 5.17 15.15 -1.85
N PRO A 5 4.65 15.20 -0.60
CA PRO A 5 5.04 14.24 0.41
C PRO A 5 4.76 12.81 -0.07
N GLN A 6 5.59 11.91 0.42
CA GLN A 6 5.54 10.50 0.07
C GLN A 6 5.76 9.67 1.35
N VAL A 7 4.94 8.64 1.52
CA VAL A 7 5.08 7.64 2.56
C VAL A 7 5.44 6.31 1.90
N LEU A 8 6.39 5.58 2.51
CA LEU A 8 6.79 4.25 2.07
C LEU A 8 6.76 3.31 3.27
N GLU A 9 5.78 2.41 3.28
CA GLU A 9 5.61 1.38 4.28
C GLU A 9 6.07 0.02 3.77
N ASN A 10 6.65 -0.76 4.67
CA ASN A 10 7.22 -2.07 4.40
C ASN A 10 6.51 -3.12 5.27
N VAL A 11 5.79 -4.05 4.65
CA VAL A 11 5.13 -5.17 5.33
C VAL A 11 5.92 -6.44 5.09
N ARG A 12 6.61 -6.92 6.14
CA ARG A 12 7.27 -8.24 6.11
C ARG A 12 6.21 -9.32 6.19
N MET A 13 6.40 -10.37 5.40
CA MET A 13 5.54 -11.53 5.27
C MET A 13 6.32 -12.80 5.66
N SER A 14 5.62 -13.83 6.07
CA SER A 14 6.17 -15.17 6.32
C SER A 14 6.64 -15.87 5.03
N SER A 15 6.02 -15.56 3.90
CA SER A 15 6.34 -16.10 2.58
C SER A 15 6.17 -15.04 1.48
N LYS A 16 6.67 -15.33 0.27
CA LYS A 16 6.47 -14.43 -0.88
C LYS A 16 5.03 -14.56 -1.36
N ILE A 17 4.29 -13.46 -1.27
CA ILE A 17 2.90 -13.37 -1.73
C ILE A 17 2.79 -12.17 -2.68
N THR A 18 2.05 -12.38 -3.75
CA THR A 18 1.72 -11.32 -4.72
C THR A 18 0.49 -10.56 -4.19
N PRO A 19 0.52 -9.21 -4.09
CA PRO A 19 -0.57 -8.43 -3.49
C PRO A 19 -1.96 -8.72 -4.07
N GLU A 20 -2.05 -8.99 -5.37
CA GLU A 20 -3.27 -9.32 -6.09
C GLU A 20 -3.90 -10.66 -5.65
N GLN A 21 -3.13 -11.52 -4.97
CA GLN A 21 -3.61 -12.79 -4.42
C GLN A 21 -4.13 -12.63 -2.98
N ILE A 22 -3.93 -11.48 -2.36
CA ILE A 22 -4.41 -11.21 -1.00
C ILE A 22 -5.91 -10.91 -1.06
N GLN A 23 -6.71 -11.75 -0.40
CA GLN A 23 -8.15 -11.56 -0.34
C GLN A 23 -8.52 -10.18 0.23
N GLY A 24 -9.34 -9.42 -0.49
CA GLY A 24 -9.80 -8.09 -0.09
C GLY A 24 -8.79 -6.96 -0.36
N PHE A 25 -7.56 -7.29 -0.79
CA PHE A 25 -6.56 -6.26 -1.09
C PHE A 25 -6.84 -5.50 -2.39
N PRO A 26 -7.22 -6.14 -3.52
CA PRO A 26 -7.58 -5.41 -4.74
C PRO A 26 -8.70 -4.40 -4.50
N GLU A 27 -9.73 -4.79 -3.74
CA GLU A 27 -10.87 -3.92 -3.42
C GLU A 27 -10.45 -2.76 -2.51
N ALA A 28 -9.61 -3.02 -1.50
CA ALA A 28 -9.08 -1.98 -0.63
C ALA A 28 -8.18 -1.00 -1.38
N LEU A 29 -7.32 -1.49 -2.28
CA LEU A 29 -6.46 -0.66 -3.13
C LEU A 29 -7.31 0.23 -4.05
N GLN A 30 -8.32 -0.33 -4.71
CA GLN A 30 -9.22 0.43 -5.57
C GLN A 30 -9.93 1.54 -4.78
N ALA A 31 -10.49 1.23 -3.60
CA ALA A 31 -11.16 2.23 -2.76
C ALA A 31 -10.20 3.35 -2.33
N ALA A 32 -8.96 3.01 -1.99
CA ALA A 32 -7.94 3.98 -1.63
C ALA A 32 -7.51 4.86 -2.83
N GLU A 33 -7.39 4.29 -4.02
CA GLU A 33 -7.11 5.03 -5.25
C GLU A 33 -8.26 5.98 -5.61
N GLU A 34 -9.51 5.55 -5.44
CA GLU A 34 -10.69 6.38 -5.65
C GLU A 34 -10.76 7.54 -4.63
N GLN A 35 -10.46 7.27 -3.35
CA GLN A 35 -10.38 8.29 -2.30
C GLN A 35 -9.32 9.35 -2.62
N LEU A 36 -8.12 8.90 -3.02
CA LEU A 36 -7.01 9.81 -3.33
C LEU A 36 -7.25 10.58 -4.64
N GLY A 37 -7.92 9.95 -5.61
CA GLY A 37 -8.31 10.54 -6.88
C GLY A 37 -7.09 11.09 -7.63
N LYS A 38 -7.19 12.34 -8.10
CA LYS A 38 -6.09 13.00 -8.84
C LYS A 38 -5.05 13.68 -7.95
N ARG A 39 -5.22 13.63 -6.63
CA ARG A 39 -4.38 14.36 -5.65
C ARG A 39 -3.14 13.56 -5.25
N GLY A 40 -2.99 12.34 -5.77
CA GLY A 40 -1.90 11.47 -5.41
C GLY A 40 -1.89 10.16 -6.21
N ARG A 41 -1.00 9.26 -5.83
CA ARG A 41 -0.93 7.90 -6.39
C ARG A 41 -0.49 6.90 -5.32
N ILE A 42 -0.93 5.65 -5.50
CA ILE A 42 -0.54 4.51 -4.69
C ILE A 42 0.26 3.55 -5.58
N LEU A 43 1.37 3.04 -5.06
CA LEU A 43 2.16 2.00 -5.71
C LEU A 43 2.40 0.88 -4.72
N VAL A 44 1.92 -0.30 -5.07
CA VAL A 44 2.13 -1.51 -4.28
C VAL A 44 2.99 -2.47 -5.09
N ARG A 45 4.04 -3.01 -4.46
CA ARG A 45 4.88 -4.03 -5.11
C ARG A 45 5.48 -5.02 -4.12
N PRO A 46 5.63 -6.30 -4.50
CA PRO A 46 6.46 -7.22 -3.75
C PRO A 46 7.95 -6.87 -3.92
N SER A 47 8.77 -7.26 -2.94
CA SER A 47 10.23 -7.27 -3.05
C SER A 47 10.68 -8.48 -3.87
N GLY A 48 11.66 -8.27 -4.75
CA GLY A 48 12.21 -9.35 -5.57
C GLY A 48 13.03 -10.37 -4.78
N THR A 49 13.70 -9.92 -3.71
CA THR A 49 14.68 -10.71 -2.97
C THR A 49 14.20 -11.13 -1.58
N GLU A 50 13.18 -10.47 -1.02
CA GLU A 50 12.71 -10.69 0.35
C GLU A 50 11.20 -10.97 0.38
N PRO A 51 10.67 -11.69 1.39
CA PRO A 51 9.24 -11.81 1.62
C PRO A 51 8.71 -10.51 2.24
N LEU A 52 8.62 -9.48 1.40
CA LEU A 52 8.29 -8.11 1.80
C LEU A 52 7.38 -7.49 0.74
N ILE A 53 6.30 -6.84 1.16
CA ILE A 53 5.46 -5.99 0.29
C ILE A 53 5.72 -4.53 0.64
N ARG A 54 5.92 -3.70 -0.37
CA ARG A 54 6.13 -2.25 -0.25
C ARG A 54 4.85 -1.54 -0.66
N VAL A 55 4.35 -0.69 0.22
CA VAL A 55 3.19 0.18 -0.03
C VAL A 55 3.70 1.61 -0.03
N MET A 56 3.60 2.28 -1.17
CA MET A 56 4.01 3.66 -1.33
C MET A 56 2.78 4.49 -1.67
N ALA A 57 2.58 5.58 -0.96
CA ALA A 57 1.56 6.56 -1.28
C ALA A 57 2.22 7.93 -1.36
N GLU A 58 1.82 8.74 -2.33
CA GLU A 58 2.22 10.14 -2.44
C GLU A 58 1.00 10.99 -2.78
N GLY A 59 1.01 12.25 -2.36
CA GLY A 59 -0.12 13.16 -2.62
C GLY A 59 -0.04 14.45 -1.84
N GLU A 60 -1.06 15.29 -1.98
CA GLU A 60 -1.07 16.66 -1.44
C GLU A 60 -1.06 16.75 0.10
N ASP A 61 -1.66 15.78 0.79
CA ASP A 61 -1.78 15.74 2.25
C ASP A 61 -1.04 14.52 2.82
N GLU A 62 0.03 14.75 3.58
CA GLU A 62 0.84 13.71 4.21
C GLU A 62 0.04 12.83 5.17
N LYS A 63 -0.93 13.40 5.90
CA LYS A 63 -1.75 12.65 6.86
C LYS A 63 -2.69 11.69 6.13
N GLU A 64 -3.27 12.15 5.03
CA GLU A 64 -4.15 11.31 4.21
C GLU A 64 -3.38 10.14 3.59
N ILE A 65 -2.24 10.40 2.94
CA ILE A 65 -1.45 9.33 2.31
C ILE A 65 -0.85 8.37 3.36
N SER A 66 -0.54 8.86 4.56
CA SER A 66 -0.10 8.01 5.67
C SER A 66 -1.21 7.10 6.17
N ALA A 67 -2.42 7.63 6.37
CA ALA A 67 -3.59 6.84 6.76
C ALA A 67 -3.91 5.75 5.73
N ILE A 68 -3.96 6.12 4.45
CA ILE A 68 -4.19 5.19 3.33
C ILE A 68 -3.12 4.08 3.31
N ALA A 69 -1.84 4.44 3.41
CA ALA A 69 -0.76 3.46 3.39
C ALA A 69 -0.87 2.47 4.57
N LEU A 70 -1.18 2.96 5.76
CA LEU A 70 -1.35 2.14 6.95
C LEU A 70 -2.55 1.19 6.85
N GLU A 71 -3.68 1.65 6.32
CA GLU A 71 -4.87 0.81 6.10
C GLU A 71 -4.58 -0.35 5.14
N LEU A 72 -3.93 -0.06 4.01
CA LEU A 72 -3.51 -1.09 3.05
C LEU A 72 -2.51 -2.07 3.68
N CYS A 73 -1.56 -1.57 4.47
CA CYS A 73 -0.64 -2.42 5.21
C CYS A 73 -1.35 -3.36 6.19
N ASP A 74 -2.43 -2.91 6.84
CA ASP A 74 -3.19 -3.75 7.75
C ASP A 74 -3.95 -4.87 7.03
N VAL A 75 -4.48 -4.61 5.83
CA VAL A 75 -5.07 -5.66 4.99
C VAL A 75 -4.01 -6.72 4.64
N ILE A 76 -2.81 -6.28 4.22
CA ILE A 76 -1.70 -7.19 3.90
C ILE A 76 -1.29 -8.01 5.13
N ARG A 77 -1.11 -7.37 6.30
CA ARG A 77 -0.70 -8.05 7.54
C ARG A 77 -1.70 -9.11 7.99
N ARG A 78 -3.00 -8.91 7.76
CA ARG A 78 -4.03 -9.89 8.12
C ARG A 78 -3.92 -11.17 7.29
N ALA A 79 -3.48 -11.06 6.04
CA ALA A 79 -3.29 -12.21 5.16
C ALA A 79 -2.11 -13.11 5.58
N ASP A 80 -1.13 -12.58 6.30
CA ASP A 80 0.02 -13.35 6.80
C ASP A 80 -0.28 -14.13 8.10
N ARG A 81 -1.38 -13.79 8.79
CA ARG A 81 -1.75 -14.38 10.09
C ARG A 81 -2.66 -15.61 9.97
N VAL A 82 -2.91 -16.09 8.75
CA VAL A 82 -3.75 -17.25 8.43
C VAL A 82 -2.86 -18.38 7.93
#